data_AF-A0A8T3PP78-F1
#
_entry.id   AF-A0A8T3PP78-F1
#
_cell.length_a   1.000
_cell.length_b   1.000
_cell.length_c   1.000
_cell.angle_alpha   90.00
_cell.angle_beta   90.00
_cell.angle_gamma   90.00
#
_symmetry.space_group_name_H-M   'P 1'
#
loop_
_entity.id
_entity.type
_entity.pdbx_description
1 polymer ?
#
loop_
_entity_poly.entity_id
_entity_poly.type
_entity_poly.pdbx_seq_one_letter_code
_entity_poly.pdbx_strand_id
1 'polypeptide(L)'
;MTTISTKSNEGALVITSNDGHLDSASAVLEVSATNPEYNQPVLRIKQAGERGGAASIRIDGPNPDIEFVETSLTGLDPGAGKFEIAVQADRLQINGRRAAVSADEKGFDTIVVFQRPAAGGNIGIGFKKASQFGKFGEGQGVIAIANASVPPTVNLAGAGILYVEDGALKYRGSNGTVTEIAPA
;
A
#
# COMPACT_ATOMS: atom_id res chain seq x y z
N MET A 1 -17.50 -12.73 -30.10
CA MET A 1 -17.21 -11.46 -30.80
C MET A 1 -17.82 -10.36 -29.94
N THR A 2 -17.03 -9.80 -29.02
CA THR A 2 -17.53 -8.80 -28.07
C THR A 2 -17.61 -7.46 -28.78
N THR A 3 -18.82 -6.99 -29.03
CA THR A 3 -19.06 -5.65 -29.59
C THR A 3 -18.98 -4.66 -28.44
N ILE A 4 -17.96 -3.80 -28.44
CA ILE A 4 -17.95 -2.62 -27.57
C ILE A 4 -18.92 -1.61 -28.22
N SER A 5 -20.14 -1.50 -27.70
CA SER A 5 -21.09 -0.47 -28.11
C SER A 5 -20.91 0.74 -27.20
N THR A 6 -20.45 1.86 -27.76
CA THR A 6 -20.51 3.16 -27.07
C THR A 6 -21.85 3.83 -27.42
N LYS A 7 -22.69 4.07 -26.40
CA LYS A 7 -23.86 4.95 -26.52
C LYS A 7 -23.55 6.26 -25.80
N SER A 8 -23.23 7.31 -26.55
CA SER A 8 -23.12 8.66 -25.99
C SER A 8 -24.51 9.29 -25.90
N ASN A 9 -25.18 9.13 -24.76
CA ASN A 9 -26.40 9.91 -24.53
C ASN A 9 -26.17 11.09 -23.58
N GLU A 10 -25.07 11.14 -22.80
CA GLU A 10 -24.85 12.21 -21.80
C GLU A 10 -23.36 12.54 -21.53
N GLY A 11 -22.45 12.27 -22.47
CA GLY A 11 -21.03 12.67 -22.35
C GLY A 11 -20.13 11.78 -21.48
N ALA A 12 -20.62 10.63 -21.02
CA ALA A 12 -19.83 9.64 -20.30
C ALA A 12 -19.42 8.46 -21.20
N LEU A 13 -18.18 7.99 -21.07
CA LEU A 13 -17.76 6.67 -21.53
C LEU A 13 -18.03 5.67 -20.40
N VAL A 14 -18.91 4.70 -20.66
CA VAL A 14 -19.23 3.62 -19.71
C VAL A 14 -18.74 2.29 -20.32
N ILE A 15 -17.90 1.58 -19.56
CA ILE A 15 -17.43 0.25 -19.90
C ILE A 15 -18.02 -0.72 -18.88
N THR A 16 -18.72 -1.75 -19.34
CA THR A 16 -19.35 -2.77 -18.49
C THR A 16 -19.02 -4.15 -19.04
N SER A 17 -18.60 -5.06 -18.17
CA SER A 17 -18.43 -6.48 -18.47
C SER A 17 -19.27 -7.33 -17.51
N ASN A 18 -19.70 -8.50 -17.98
CA ASN A 18 -20.39 -9.53 -17.20
C ASN A 18 -19.79 -10.91 -17.51
N ASP A 19 -18.48 -10.98 -17.71
CA ASP A 19 -17.79 -12.20 -18.18
C ASP A 19 -17.79 -13.36 -17.17
N GLY A 20 -18.40 -13.20 -15.99
CA GLY A 20 -18.51 -14.23 -14.96
C GLY A 20 -17.19 -14.51 -14.25
N HIS A 21 -17.05 -15.70 -13.66
CA HIS A 21 -15.77 -16.14 -13.11
C HIS A 21 -14.79 -16.44 -14.24
N LEU A 22 -13.58 -15.86 -14.16
CA LEU A 22 -12.48 -16.16 -15.07
C LEU A 22 -11.43 -16.99 -14.34
N ASP A 23 -10.89 -18.01 -15.02
CA ASP A 23 -9.82 -18.87 -14.50
C ASP A 23 -8.48 -18.11 -14.32
N SER A 24 -8.35 -16.91 -14.89
CA SER A 24 -7.20 -16.03 -14.74
C SER A 24 -7.65 -14.57 -14.60
N ALA A 25 -6.87 -13.77 -13.86
CA ALA A 25 -7.14 -12.35 -13.69
C ALA A 25 -7.02 -11.62 -15.04
N SER A 26 -8.08 -10.93 -15.45
CA SER A 26 -8.13 -10.10 -16.66
C SER A 26 -8.80 -8.76 -16.34
N ALA A 27 -8.44 -7.71 -17.08
CA ALA A 27 -8.94 -6.37 -16.85
C ALA A 27 -10.10 -6.02 -17.79
N VAL A 28 -11.14 -5.39 -17.25
CA VAL A 28 -12.24 -4.82 -18.06
C VAL A 28 -11.75 -3.63 -18.91
N LEU A 29 -10.75 -2.90 -18.41
CA LEU A 29 -10.06 -1.82 -19.13
C LEU A 29 -8.56 -1.94 -18.89
N GLU A 30 -7.81 -2.13 -19.98
CA GLU A 30 -6.36 -1.97 -20.01
C GLU A 30 -6.01 -0.73 -20.83
N VAL A 31 -5.16 0.14 -20.27
CA VAL A 31 -4.57 1.28 -20.99
C VAL A 31 -3.06 1.08 -21.00
N SER A 32 -2.48 0.84 -22.17
CA SER A 32 -1.06 0.52 -22.32
C SER A 32 -0.40 1.31 -23.45
N ALA A 33 0.85 1.72 -23.22
CA ALA A 33 1.74 2.25 -24.24
C ALA A 33 2.85 1.23 -24.50
N THR A 34 2.92 0.71 -25.72
CA THR A 34 3.80 -0.42 -26.08
C THR A 34 5.10 0.00 -26.75
N ASN A 35 5.24 1.28 -27.10
CA ASN A 35 6.49 1.83 -27.64
C ASN A 35 7.50 2.02 -26.48
N PRO A 36 8.67 1.36 -26.49
CA PRO A 36 9.67 1.49 -25.44
C PRO A 36 10.26 2.91 -25.31
N GLU A 37 10.12 3.75 -26.32
CA GLU A 37 10.55 5.16 -26.29
C GLU A 37 9.46 6.12 -25.76
N TYR A 38 8.27 5.62 -25.41
CA TYR A 38 7.17 6.46 -24.94
C TYR A 38 7.48 7.06 -23.55
N ASN A 39 7.46 8.40 -23.45
CA ASN A 39 7.85 9.14 -22.25
C ASN A 39 6.76 10.07 -21.71
N GLN A 40 5.50 9.82 -22.07
CA GLN A 40 4.34 10.57 -21.60
C GLN A 40 3.48 9.72 -20.66
N PRO A 41 2.57 10.30 -19.86
CA PRO A 41 1.69 9.52 -19.00
C PRO A 41 0.63 8.76 -19.80
N VAL A 42 0.45 7.48 -19.49
CA VAL A 42 -0.55 6.60 -20.12
C VAL A 42 -1.99 6.94 -19.69
N LEU A 43 -2.17 7.44 -18.46
CA LEU A 43 -3.45 7.93 -17.94
C LEU A 43 -3.27 9.34 -17.33
N ARG A 44 -4.14 10.27 -17.71
CA ARG A 44 -4.28 11.59 -17.09
C ARG A 44 -5.75 11.89 -16.83
N ILE A 45 -6.08 12.26 -15.60
CA ILE A 45 -7.41 12.72 -15.22
C ILE A 45 -7.31 14.22 -14.95
N LYS A 46 -8.04 15.03 -15.71
CA LYS A 46 -8.06 16.49 -15.58
C LYS A 46 -9.50 16.97 -15.50
N GLN A 47 -9.77 17.91 -14.61
CA GLN A 47 -11.05 18.61 -14.52
C GLN A 47 -10.82 20.10 -14.72
N ALA A 48 -11.52 20.70 -15.69
CA ALA A 48 -11.45 22.13 -15.97
C ALA A 48 -12.51 22.97 -15.23
N GLY A 49 -13.49 22.30 -14.60
CA GLY A 49 -14.60 22.96 -13.94
C GLY A 49 -14.17 23.77 -12.72
N GLU A 50 -14.58 25.04 -12.67
CA GLU A 50 -14.30 25.97 -11.57
C GLU A 50 -15.28 25.82 -10.39
N ARG A 51 -16.19 24.85 -10.46
CA ARG A 51 -17.22 24.62 -9.44
C ARG A 51 -17.34 23.13 -9.11
N GLY A 52 -17.11 22.79 -7.84
CA GLY A 52 -17.68 21.63 -7.12
C GLY A 52 -17.36 20.20 -7.54
N GLY A 53 -16.77 19.94 -8.70
CA GLY A 53 -16.37 18.58 -9.09
C GLY A 53 -15.01 18.19 -8.51
N ALA A 54 -14.84 16.93 -8.12
CA ALA A 54 -13.53 16.33 -7.91
C ALA A 54 -13.18 15.43 -9.10
N ALA A 55 -11.95 15.52 -9.60
CA ALA A 55 -11.37 14.48 -10.43
C ALA A 55 -11.11 13.25 -9.54
N SER A 56 -12.09 12.36 -9.42
CA SER A 56 -12.04 11.22 -8.50
C SER A 56 -11.72 9.91 -9.21
N ILE A 57 -10.89 9.09 -8.57
CA ILE A 57 -10.83 7.65 -8.81
C ILE A 57 -11.58 7.00 -7.65
N ARG A 58 -12.65 6.27 -7.96
CA ARG A 58 -13.45 5.51 -6.98
C ARG A 58 -13.36 4.04 -7.32
N ILE A 59 -13.01 3.24 -6.33
CA ILE A 59 -12.86 1.79 -6.45
C ILE A 59 -13.78 1.17 -5.39
N ASP A 60 -14.89 0.58 -5.84
CA ASP A 60 -15.80 -0.15 -4.96
C ASP A 60 -15.56 -1.66 -5.18
N GLY A 61 -15.19 -2.36 -4.12
CA GLY A 61 -14.94 -3.80 -4.14
C GLY A 61 -14.80 -4.35 -2.73
N PRO A 62 -14.82 -5.68 -2.56
CA PRO A 62 -14.59 -6.31 -1.26
C PRO A 62 -13.13 -6.18 -0.78
N ASN A 63 -12.19 -5.93 -1.68
CA ASN A 63 -10.77 -5.69 -1.40
C ASN A 63 -10.22 -4.68 -2.45
N PRO A 64 -10.57 -3.39 -2.35
CA PRO A 64 -10.12 -2.40 -3.31
C PRO A 64 -8.65 -2.05 -3.05
N ASP A 65 -7.87 -2.10 -4.12
CA ASP A 65 -6.42 -1.91 -4.13
C ASP A 65 -5.95 -1.10 -5.34
N ILE A 66 -4.78 -0.50 -5.19
CA ILE A 66 -3.98 0.07 -6.27
C ILE A 66 -2.58 -0.52 -6.14
N GLU A 67 -2.13 -1.25 -7.15
CA GLU A 67 -0.79 -1.83 -7.19
C GLU A 67 0.16 -0.94 -8.01
N PHE A 68 1.35 -0.70 -7.47
CA PHE A 68 2.47 -0.09 -8.15
C PHE A 68 3.55 -1.14 -8.35
N VAL A 69 3.95 -1.37 -9.60
CA VAL A 69 4.92 -2.41 -9.97
C VAL A 69 6.06 -1.78 -10.77
N GLU A 70 7.27 -1.82 -10.23
CA GLU A 70 8.47 -1.52 -11.01
C GLU A 70 8.89 -2.74 -11.84
N THR A 71 8.99 -2.58 -13.15
CA THR A 71 9.29 -3.67 -14.09
C THR A 71 10.74 -3.68 -14.58
N SER A 72 11.51 -2.61 -14.31
CA SER A 72 12.90 -2.44 -14.76
C SER A 72 13.97 -2.90 -13.77
N LEU A 73 13.58 -3.52 -12.65
CA LEU A 73 14.53 -4.01 -11.66
C LEU A 73 15.33 -5.19 -12.22
N THR A 74 16.61 -4.98 -12.50
CA THR A 74 17.56 -6.03 -12.85
C THR A 74 18.13 -6.67 -11.57
N GLY A 75 17.70 -7.88 -11.19
CA GLY A 75 18.19 -8.54 -9.96
C GLY A 75 17.31 -9.70 -9.44
N LEU A 76 17.84 -10.45 -8.46
CA LEU A 76 17.39 -11.78 -7.98
C LEU A 76 16.03 -11.85 -7.26
N ASP A 77 15.38 -10.73 -6.95
CA ASP A 77 14.09 -10.75 -6.25
C ASP A 77 12.96 -10.26 -7.17
N PRO A 78 12.17 -11.17 -7.77
CA PRO A 78 11.01 -10.79 -8.57
C PRO A 78 9.91 -10.11 -7.74
N GLY A 79 10.05 -10.05 -6.40
CA GLY A 79 9.21 -9.33 -5.45
C GLY A 79 9.59 -7.87 -5.22
N ALA A 80 10.83 -7.47 -5.53
CA ALA A 80 11.30 -6.10 -5.35
C ALA A 80 10.50 -5.12 -6.21
N GLY A 81 10.28 -3.89 -5.71
CA GLY A 81 9.63 -2.81 -6.46
C GLY A 81 8.10 -2.88 -6.56
N LYS A 82 7.45 -3.81 -5.85
CA LYS A 82 5.98 -3.90 -5.79
C LYS A 82 5.42 -3.35 -4.49
N PHE A 83 4.51 -2.39 -4.61
CA PHE A 83 3.79 -1.77 -3.50
C PHE A 83 2.29 -1.78 -3.76
N GLU A 84 1.52 -1.78 -2.69
CA GLU A 84 0.07 -1.76 -2.73
C GLU A 84 -0.46 -0.69 -1.77
N ILE A 85 -1.45 0.06 -2.23
CA ILE A 85 -2.34 0.84 -1.37
C ILE A 85 -3.67 0.10 -1.35
N ALA A 86 -4.10 -0.33 -0.16
CA ALA A 86 -5.30 -1.15 -0.01
C ALA A 86 -6.22 -0.60 1.08
N VAL A 87 -7.52 -0.85 0.92
CA VAL A 87 -8.50 -0.71 2.01
C VAL A 87 -9.05 -2.09 2.36
N GLN A 88 -8.91 -2.47 3.62
CA GLN A 88 -9.45 -3.72 4.16
C GLN A 88 -10.30 -3.43 5.38
N ALA A 89 -11.62 -3.51 5.21
CA ALA A 89 -12.59 -3.07 6.21
C ALA A 89 -12.30 -1.62 6.67
N ASP A 90 -11.97 -1.43 7.95
CA ASP A 90 -11.72 -0.12 8.56
C ASP A 90 -10.25 0.33 8.51
N ARG A 91 -9.47 -0.23 7.58
CA ARG A 91 -8.00 -0.05 7.54
C ARG A 91 -7.56 0.42 6.17
N LEU A 92 -6.87 1.55 6.13
CA LEU A 92 -6.07 1.99 4.99
C LEU A 92 -4.64 1.51 5.19
N GLN A 93 -4.06 0.86 4.19
CA GLN A 93 -2.75 0.20 4.30
C GLN A 93 -1.81 0.63 3.17
N ILE A 94 -0.53 0.73 3.52
CA ILE A 94 0.58 0.71 2.57
C ILE A 94 1.33 -0.59 2.81
N ASN A 95 1.38 -1.42 1.78
CA ASN A 95 2.01 -2.72 1.85
C ASN A 95 3.16 -2.82 0.84
N GLY A 96 4.20 -3.58 1.20
CA GLY A 96 5.29 -3.95 0.30
C GLY A 96 5.20 -5.44 0.00
N ARG A 97 5.50 -5.84 -1.24
CA ARG A 97 5.52 -7.27 -1.54
C ARG A 97 6.63 -7.96 -0.76
N ARG A 98 6.30 -9.10 -0.17
CA ARG A 98 7.29 -9.93 0.52
C ARG A 98 8.37 -10.36 -0.48
N ALA A 99 9.64 -10.16 -0.12
CA ALA A 99 10.77 -10.67 -0.87
C ALA A 99 10.60 -12.18 -1.08
N ALA A 100 10.85 -12.67 -2.29
CA ALA A 100 10.51 -14.04 -2.68
C ALA A 100 11.22 -15.09 -1.80
N VAL A 101 10.53 -15.64 -0.79
CA VAL A 101 11.01 -16.79 -0.01
C VAL A 101 10.61 -18.13 -0.66
N SER A 102 9.55 -18.13 -1.49
CA SER A 102 9.17 -19.22 -2.41
C SER A 102 8.03 -18.77 -3.37
N ALA A 103 7.70 -19.57 -4.39
CA ALA A 103 6.56 -19.32 -5.28
C ALA A 103 5.19 -19.35 -4.57
N ASP A 104 5.13 -20.00 -3.41
CA ASP A 104 3.92 -20.24 -2.62
C ASP A 104 3.74 -19.20 -1.49
N GLU A 105 4.78 -18.41 -1.19
CA GLU A 105 4.74 -17.32 -0.21
C GLU A 105 4.57 -15.94 -0.86
N LYS A 106 3.84 -15.89 -1.97
CA LYS A 106 3.43 -14.63 -2.60
C LYS A 106 2.44 -13.91 -1.68
N GLY A 107 2.80 -12.72 -1.23
CA GLY A 107 1.93 -11.89 -0.41
C GLY A 107 2.54 -10.52 -0.15
N PHE A 108 1.77 -9.69 0.55
CA PHE A 108 2.16 -8.36 0.94
C PHE A 108 2.38 -8.30 2.46
N ASP A 109 3.43 -7.61 2.86
CA ASP A 109 3.70 -7.30 4.25
C ASP A 109 3.24 -5.87 4.55
N THR A 110 2.50 -5.67 5.64
CA THR A 110 1.99 -4.34 6.01
C THR A 110 3.14 -3.46 6.53
N ILE A 111 3.38 -2.34 5.87
CA ILE A 111 4.42 -1.40 6.29
C ILE A 111 3.81 -0.41 7.29
N VAL A 112 2.70 0.21 6.87
CA VAL A 112 1.93 1.16 7.68
C VAL A 112 0.44 0.88 7.50
N VAL A 113 -0.31 0.97 8.60
CA VAL A 113 -1.77 0.88 8.59
C VAL A 113 -2.39 2.02 9.40
N PHE A 114 -3.45 2.61 8.85
CA PHE A 114 -4.29 3.59 9.52
C PHE A 114 -5.68 2.98 9.73
N GLN A 115 -6.16 2.99 10.97
CA GLN A 115 -7.51 2.53 11.29
C GLN A 115 -8.46 3.71 11.38
N ARG A 116 -9.66 3.58 10.80
CA ARG A 116 -10.72 4.58 10.89
C ARG A 116 -11.01 4.96 12.36
N PRO A 117 -11.24 6.24 12.68
CA PRO A 117 -11.50 6.68 14.06
C PRO A 117 -12.63 5.92 14.77
N ALA A 118 -13.75 5.68 14.09
CA ALA A 118 -14.89 4.96 14.66
C ALA A 118 -14.59 3.50 15.03
N ALA A 119 -13.50 2.93 14.51
CA ALA A 119 -13.05 1.58 14.82
C ALA A 119 -11.87 1.54 15.81
N GLY A 120 -11.38 2.71 16.25
CA GLY A 120 -10.30 2.85 17.23
C GLY A 120 -9.33 3.99 16.94
N GLY A 121 -9.18 4.41 15.68
CA GLY A 121 -8.31 5.55 15.32
C GLY A 121 -6.82 5.31 15.52
N ASN A 122 -6.36 4.06 15.29
CA ASN A 122 -4.99 3.63 15.57
C ASN A 122 -4.06 3.74 14.34
N ILE A 123 -2.75 3.78 14.60
CA ILE A 123 -1.70 3.65 13.59
C ILE A 123 -0.82 2.44 13.93
N GLY A 124 -0.51 1.59 12.94
CA GLY A 124 0.42 0.49 13.10
C GLY A 124 1.63 0.65 12.17
N ILE A 125 2.83 0.42 12.68
CA ILE A 125 4.09 0.57 11.94
C ILE A 125 4.95 -0.70 12.08
N GLY A 126 5.42 -1.22 10.95
CA GLY A 126 6.43 -2.29 10.88
C GLY A 126 5.89 -3.72 11.06
N PHE A 127 4.58 -3.94 10.96
CA PHE A 127 3.97 -5.26 11.16
C PHE A 127 3.84 -6.05 9.85
N LYS A 128 4.62 -7.12 9.69
CA LYS A 128 4.62 -7.93 8.47
C LYS A 128 3.26 -8.57 8.11
N LYS A 129 2.35 -8.80 9.06
CA LYS A 129 1.02 -9.38 8.79
C LYS A 129 -0.06 -8.70 9.62
N ALA A 130 -1.28 -8.64 9.09
CA ALA A 130 -2.45 -8.10 9.77
C ALA A 130 -2.73 -8.75 11.15
N SER A 131 -2.36 -10.02 11.32
CA SER A 131 -2.49 -10.74 12.59
C SER A 131 -1.51 -10.26 13.65
N GLN A 132 -0.38 -9.65 13.29
CA GLN A 132 0.69 -9.30 14.23
C GLN A 132 0.40 -8.04 15.04
N PHE A 133 -0.35 -7.08 14.50
CA PHE A 133 -0.82 -5.94 15.29
C PHE A 133 -2.16 -6.19 16.00
N GLY A 134 -2.82 -7.33 15.72
CA GLY A 134 -4.10 -7.71 16.34
C GLY A 134 -5.16 -6.60 16.25
N LYS A 135 -5.87 -6.36 17.37
CA LYS A 135 -6.72 -5.18 17.55
C LYS A 135 -5.96 -4.03 18.24
N PHE A 136 -4.68 -3.84 17.91
CA PHE A 136 -3.81 -2.86 18.55
C PHE A 136 -3.75 -3.04 20.09
N GLY A 137 -3.72 -4.29 20.54
CA GLY A 137 -3.77 -4.63 21.97
C GLY A 137 -5.07 -4.19 22.67
N GLU A 138 -6.19 -4.09 21.94
CA GLU A 138 -7.46 -3.49 22.38
C GLU A 138 -7.38 -1.98 22.68
N GLY A 139 -6.27 -1.32 22.32
CA GLY A 139 -6.08 0.12 22.46
C GLY A 139 -6.87 0.94 21.45
N GLN A 140 -7.15 2.21 21.81
CA GLN A 140 -7.79 3.21 20.97
C GLN A 140 -6.96 4.51 20.97
N GLY A 141 -6.80 5.13 19.81
CA GLY A 141 -5.97 6.32 19.62
C GLY A 141 -4.47 6.07 19.78
N VAL A 142 -4.00 4.84 19.56
CA VAL A 142 -2.61 4.44 19.81
C VAL A 142 -1.76 4.35 18.55
N ILE A 143 -0.44 4.48 18.73
CA ILE A 143 0.56 4.07 17.74
C ILE A 143 1.16 2.76 18.23
N ALA A 144 0.88 1.68 17.53
CA ALA A 144 1.56 0.41 17.74
C ALA A 144 2.82 0.35 16.86
N ILE A 145 3.98 0.06 17.46
CA ILE A 145 5.25 -0.07 16.77
C ILE A 145 5.75 -1.51 17.00
N ALA A 146 5.98 -2.25 15.93
CA ALA A 146 6.53 -3.59 16.04
C ALA A 146 7.99 -3.55 16.55
N ASN A 147 8.42 -4.63 17.23
CA ASN A 147 9.84 -4.82 17.53
C ASN A 147 10.66 -4.78 16.23
N ALA A 148 11.77 -4.04 16.25
CA ALA A 148 12.74 -4.06 15.17
C ALA A 148 13.31 -5.48 15.04
N SER A 149 13.20 -6.08 13.85
CA SER A 149 13.79 -7.40 13.61
C SER A 149 15.32 -7.38 13.68
N VAL A 150 15.91 -6.21 13.41
CA VAL A 150 17.34 -5.92 13.59
C VAL A 150 17.44 -4.53 14.23
N PRO A 151 17.89 -4.43 15.50
CA PRO A 151 18.08 -3.14 16.16
C PRO A 151 19.08 -2.25 15.40
N PRO A 152 18.88 -0.92 15.35
CA PRO A 152 19.79 -0.02 14.64
C PRO A 152 21.19 0.05 15.27
N THR A 153 22.22 -0.28 14.49
CA THR A 153 23.63 -0.22 14.91
C THR A 153 24.38 0.99 14.35
N VAL A 154 23.83 1.65 13.33
CA VAL A 154 24.42 2.81 12.64
C VAL A 154 23.60 4.07 12.92
N ASN A 155 24.26 5.22 12.99
CA ASN A 155 23.62 6.50 13.23
C ASN A 155 23.13 7.10 11.92
N LEU A 156 22.00 7.80 11.95
CA LEU A 156 21.58 8.65 10.85
C LEU A 156 22.09 10.08 11.09
N ALA A 157 22.97 10.57 10.22
CA ALA A 157 23.47 11.94 10.30
C ALA A 157 22.29 12.94 10.22
N GLY A 158 22.21 13.86 11.19
CA GLY A 158 21.14 14.87 11.26
C GLY A 158 19.77 14.35 11.73
N ALA A 159 19.63 13.08 12.10
CA ALA A 159 18.35 12.50 12.52
C ALA A 159 18.51 11.53 13.71
N GLY A 160 17.41 11.01 14.20
CA GLY A 160 17.42 9.87 15.13
C GLY A 160 16.43 8.80 14.72
N ILE A 161 16.53 7.65 15.39
CA ILE A 161 15.77 6.45 15.07
C ILE A 161 14.96 6.06 16.30
N LEU A 162 13.63 6.15 16.21
CA LEU A 162 12.70 5.61 17.20
C LEU A 162 12.37 4.16 16.83
N TYR A 163 12.51 3.24 17.77
CA TYR A 163 12.25 1.81 17.54
C TYR A 163 11.84 1.12 18.85
N VAL A 164 11.27 -0.07 18.72
CA VAL A 164 11.01 -0.96 19.85
C VAL A 164 11.96 -2.16 19.75
N GLU A 165 12.53 -2.58 20.86
CA GLU A 165 13.39 -3.77 20.96
C GLU A 165 13.00 -4.53 22.21
N ASP A 166 12.61 -5.79 22.04
CA ASP A 166 12.11 -6.66 23.11
C ASP A 166 11.02 -6.02 23.99
N GLY A 167 10.15 -5.21 23.36
CA GLY A 167 9.05 -4.50 24.04
C GLY A 167 9.41 -3.12 24.59
N ALA A 168 10.71 -2.80 24.76
CA ALA A 168 11.14 -1.49 25.25
C ALA A 168 11.17 -0.44 24.13
N LEU A 169 10.67 0.77 24.40
CA LEU A 169 10.73 1.90 23.48
C LEU A 169 12.10 2.58 23.58
N LYS A 170 12.80 2.70 22.45
CA LYS A 170 14.17 3.23 22.39
C LYS A 170 14.34 4.28 21.31
N TYR A 171 15.27 5.20 21.54
CA TYR A 171 15.69 6.21 20.57
C TYR A 171 17.21 6.22 20.40
N ARG A 172 17.69 6.07 19.16
CA ARG A 172 19.10 6.25 18.80
C ARG A 172 19.30 7.63 18.20
N GLY A 173 20.05 8.49 18.88
CA GLY A 173 20.41 9.82 18.36
C GLY A 173 21.47 9.78 17.26
N SER A 174 21.63 10.89 16.54
CA SER A 174 22.60 11.08 15.43
C SER A 174 24.07 10.84 15.82
N ASN A 175 24.41 11.00 17.10
CA ASN A 175 25.74 10.74 17.64
C ASN A 175 25.90 9.33 18.23
N GLY A 176 24.88 8.48 18.13
CA GLY A 176 24.93 7.07 18.51
C GLY A 176 24.50 6.76 19.94
N THR A 177 24.17 7.77 20.75
CA THR A 177 23.53 7.56 22.06
C THR A 177 22.20 6.83 21.87
N VAL A 178 22.04 5.69 22.53
CA VAL A 178 20.78 4.96 22.62
C VAL A 178 20.16 5.26 23.98
N THR A 179 18.94 5.79 23.96
CA THR A 179 18.14 6.06 25.15
C THR A 179 16.97 5.10 25.17
N GLU A 180 16.86 4.31 26.23
CA GLU A 180 15.61 3.64 26.57
C GLU A 180 14.66 4.68 27.16
N ILE A 181 13.53 4.89 26.49
CA ILE A 181 12.52 5.87 26.87
C ILE A 181 11.50 5.22 27.81
N ALA A 182 11.13 3.97 27.53
CA ALA A 182 10.21 3.19 28.36
C ALA A 182 10.64 1.70 28.38
N PRO A 183 10.72 1.07 29.57
CA PRO A 183 10.98 -0.37 29.69
C PRO A 183 9.75 -1.18 29.24
N ALA A 184 9.95 -2.50 29.05
CA ALA A 184 8.89 -3.46 28.72
C ALA A 184 7.91 -3.72 29.87
#